data_AF-A0A1G3V4J0-F1
#
_entry.id   AF-A0A1G3V4J0-F1
#
_cell.length_a   1.000
_cell.length_b   1.000
_cell.length_c   1.000
_cell.angle_alpha   90.00
_cell.angle_beta   90.00
_cell.angle_gamma   90.00
#
_symmetry.space_group_name_H-M   'P 1'
#
loop_
_entity.id
_entity.type
_entity.pdbx_description
1 polymer ?
#
loop_
_entity_poly.entity_id
_entity_poly.type
_entity_poly.pdbx_seq_one_letter_code
_entity_poly.pdbx_strand_id
1 'polypeptide(L)'
;MWIAETFDQFVAAAYEEVCREKCFSLMKEGRMAFTAIGRWWDRNEEADIVALDEEGGTAWFGECKWSRNKVGIDVYEDLVRKAGLVTWRAGVRRDRFILFSRSGFTEAMTARALQDGVLLK
;
A
#
# COMPACT_ATOMS: atom_id res chain seq x y z
N MET A 1 -19.94 -23.69 3.22
CA MET A 1 -18.56 -23.97 3.67
C MET A 1 -18.02 -22.65 4.23
N TRP A 2 -18.26 -22.36 5.51
CA TRP A 2 -18.04 -21.03 6.12
C TRP A 2 -16.66 -20.87 6.79
N ILE A 3 -15.93 -21.97 6.98
CA ILE A 3 -14.63 -21.98 7.69
C ILE A 3 -13.49 -21.51 6.79
N ALA A 4 -13.56 -21.78 5.48
CA ALA A 4 -12.49 -21.39 4.55
C ALA A 4 -12.44 -19.87 4.31
N GLU A 5 -13.60 -19.22 4.19
CA GLU A 5 -13.67 -17.77 3.92
C GLU A 5 -13.19 -16.93 5.12
N THR A 6 -13.55 -17.32 6.34
CA THR A 6 -13.08 -16.65 7.56
C THR A 6 -11.58 -16.86 7.78
N PHE A 7 -11.04 -18.03 7.39
CA PHE A 7 -9.61 -18.29 7.42
C PHE A 7 -8.85 -17.42 6.42
N ASP A 8 -9.32 -17.30 5.17
CA ASP A 8 -8.67 -16.46 4.16
C ASP A 8 -8.67 -14.97 4.56
N GLN A 9 -9.75 -14.48 5.19
CA GLN A 9 -9.81 -13.13 5.76
C GLN A 9 -8.80 -12.94 6.90
N PHE A 10 -8.69 -13.93 7.80
CA PHE A 10 -7.72 -13.89 8.89
C PHE A 10 -6.28 -13.83 8.36
N VAL A 11 -5.97 -14.63 7.33
CA VAL A 11 -4.63 -14.62 6.71
C VAL A 11 -4.37 -13.31 5.98
N ALA A 12 -5.37 -12.74 5.30
CA ALA A 12 -5.24 -11.43 4.66
C ALA A 12 -4.90 -10.34 5.69
N ALA A 13 -5.59 -10.30 6.83
CA ALA A 13 -5.30 -9.35 7.90
C ALA A 13 -3.89 -9.55 8.48
N ALA A 14 -3.46 -10.80 8.71
CA ALA A 14 -2.10 -11.10 9.14
C ALA A 14 -1.05 -10.69 8.10
N TYR A 15 -1.36 -10.83 6.82
CA TYR A 15 -0.48 -10.41 5.73
C TYR A 15 -0.28 -8.89 5.71
N GLU A 16 -1.33 -8.11 5.98
CA GLU A 16 -1.21 -6.66 6.10
C GLU A 16 -0.29 -6.21 7.25
N GLU A 17 -0.31 -6.89 8.40
CA GLU A 17 0.64 -6.66 9.49
C GLU A 17 2.08 -6.85 9.00
N VAL A 18 2.35 -7.97 8.31
CA VAL A 18 3.67 -8.28 7.73
C VAL A 18 4.09 -7.21 6.71
N CYS A 19 3.17 -6.69 5.91
CA CYS A 19 3.45 -5.63 4.95
C CYS A 19 3.87 -4.33 5.67
N ARG A 20 3.20 -3.97 6.78
CA ARG A 20 3.60 -2.83 7.61
C ARG A 20 4.97 -3.02 8.27
N GLU A 21 5.28 -4.22 8.77
CA GLU A 21 6.63 -4.56 9.25
C GLU A 21 7.69 -4.41 8.15
N LYS A 22 7.34 -4.77 6.91
CA LYS A 22 8.23 -4.57 5.77
C LYS A 22 8.46 -3.09 5.47
N CYS A 23 7.48 -2.22 5.66
CA CYS A 23 7.68 -0.76 5.58
C CYS A 23 8.70 -0.25 6.61
N PHE A 24 8.70 -0.74 7.84
CA PHE A 24 9.74 -0.41 8.82
C PHE A 24 11.13 -0.89 8.39
N SER A 25 11.22 -2.06 7.77
CA SER A 25 12.48 -2.54 7.20
C SER A 25 12.96 -1.64 6.06
N LEU A 26 12.07 -1.23 5.17
CA LEU A 26 12.37 -0.29 4.09
C LEU A 26 12.77 1.10 4.61
N MET A 27 12.25 1.53 5.76
CA MET A 27 12.71 2.73 6.44
C MET A 27 14.16 2.58 6.89
N LYS A 28 14.51 1.47 7.55
CA LYS A 28 15.89 1.19 7.97
C LYS A 28 16.86 1.09 6.79
N GLU A 29 16.38 0.62 5.63
CA GLU A 29 17.12 0.58 4.36
C GLU A 29 17.24 1.96 3.68
N GLY A 30 16.63 3.03 4.22
CA GLY A 30 16.61 4.37 3.63
C GLY A 30 15.73 4.50 2.38
N ARG A 31 14.84 3.54 2.13
CA ARG A 31 13.94 3.51 0.96
C ARG A 31 12.58 4.13 1.24
N MET A 32 12.20 4.25 2.51
CA MET A 32 11.02 4.95 2.98
C MET A 32 11.41 5.88 4.13
N ALA A 33 10.64 6.95 4.31
CA ALA A 33 10.74 7.84 5.46
C ALA A 33 9.30 8.12 5.92
N PHE A 34 9.05 7.96 7.22
CA PHE A 34 7.77 8.25 7.86
C PHE A 34 7.96 8.33 9.39
N THR A 35 7.12 9.11 10.07
CA THR A 35 7.06 9.22 11.54
C THR A 35 5.86 8.47 12.12
N ALA A 36 4.82 8.24 11.31
CA ALA A 36 3.66 7.44 11.66
C ALA A 36 3.27 6.50 10.52
N ILE A 37 2.71 5.34 10.84
CA ILE A 37 2.16 4.38 9.87
C ILE A 37 0.91 3.73 10.45
N GLY A 38 -0.11 3.56 9.62
CA GLY A 38 -1.35 2.90 10.00
C GLY A 38 -2.22 2.61 8.79
N ARG A 39 -3.50 2.32 9.02
CA ARG A 39 -4.53 2.27 7.99
C ARG A 39 -5.23 3.62 7.87
N TRP A 40 -5.85 3.88 6.73
CA TRP A 40 -6.79 4.98 6.58
C TRP A 40 -8.12 4.45 6.07
N TRP A 41 -9.21 4.96 6.65
CA TRP A 41 -10.57 4.64 6.22
C TRP A 41 -11.40 5.92 6.10
N ASP A 42 -12.25 5.98 5.09
CA ASP A 42 -13.33 6.97 4.98
C ASP A 42 -14.55 6.33 4.31
N ARG A 43 -15.62 6.14 5.09
CA ARG A 43 -16.86 5.47 4.67
C ARG A 43 -16.61 4.07 4.09
N ASN A 44 -16.53 3.97 2.77
CA ASN A 44 -16.39 2.73 2.01
C ASN A 44 -14.99 2.58 1.39
N GLU A 45 -14.09 3.52 1.69
CA GLU A 45 -12.73 3.56 1.13
C GLU A 45 -11.73 3.17 2.22
N GLU A 46 -10.76 2.33 1.88
CA GLU A 46 -9.66 1.94 2.76
C GLU A 46 -8.34 1.90 1.98
N ALA A 47 -7.29 2.39 2.62
CA ALA A 47 -5.91 2.12 2.24
C ALA A 47 -5.23 1.35 3.39
N ASP A 48 -4.75 0.14 3.10
CA ASP A 48 -4.16 -0.77 4.09
C ASP A 48 -2.93 -0.16 4.77
N ILE A 49 -2.23 0.73 4.05
CA ILE A 49 -1.05 1.44 4.54
C ILE A 49 -1.15 2.93 4.19
N VAL A 50 -1.06 3.77 5.20
CA VAL A 50 -0.75 5.19 5.11
C VAL A 50 0.38 5.49 6.07
N ALA A 51 1.56 5.83 5.53
CA ALA A 51 2.72 6.23 6.29
C ALA A 51 3.04 7.71 6.06
N LEU A 52 3.01 8.50 7.11
CA LEU A 52 3.12 9.96 7.06
C LEU A 52 4.48 10.39 7.57
N ASP A 53 5.19 11.21 6.80
CA ASP A 53 6.42 11.88 7.18
C ASP A 53 6.11 13.33 7.53
N GLU A 54 5.87 13.60 8.82
CA GLU A 54 5.54 14.95 9.30
C GLU A 54 6.68 15.95 9.10
N GLU A 55 7.93 15.48 9.03
CA GLU A 55 9.11 16.32 8.83
C GLU A 55 9.33 16.61 7.34
N GLY A 56 9.43 15.57 6.51
CA GLY A 56 9.74 15.70 5.09
C GLY A 56 8.53 15.95 4.16
N GLY A 57 7.31 15.89 4.69
CA GLY A 57 6.07 16.16 3.96
C GLY A 57 5.71 15.11 2.91
N THR A 58 6.20 13.88 3.08
CA THR A 58 5.89 12.75 2.19
C THR A 58 4.76 11.91 2.79
N ALA A 59 3.85 11.41 1.97
CA ALA A 59 2.91 10.37 2.36
C ALA A 59 3.13 9.13 1.48
N TRP A 60 3.31 7.98 2.13
CA TRP A 60 3.29 6.68 1.47
C TRP A 60 1.90 6.08 1.58
N PHE A 61 1.34 5.68 0.44
CA PHE A 61 0.09 4.94 0.36
C PHE A 61 0.40 3.52 -0.10
N GLY A 62 -0.24 2.53 0.51
CA GLY A 62 -0.02 1.15 0.16
C GLY A 62 -1.24 0.25 0.25
N GLU A 63 -1.19 -0.79 -0.56
CA GLU A 63 -2.21 -1.82 -0.69
C GLU A 63 -1.55 -3.20 -0.63
N CYS A 64 -2.18 -4.13 0.10
CA CYS A 64 -1.68 -5.47 0.36
C CYS A 64 -2.62 -6.52 -0.22
N LYS A 65 -2.16 -7.28 -1.22
CA LYS A 65 -2.99 -8.29 -1.88
C LYS A 65 -2.55 -9.72 -1.54
N TRP A 66 -3.31 -10.35 -0.66
CA TRP A 66 -3.29 -11.79 -0.42
C TRP A 66 -4.17 -12.53 -1.44
N SER A 67 -3.73 -12.58 -2.70
CA SER A 67 -4.46 -13.24 -3.80
C SER A 67 -3.61 -14.30 -4.49
N ARG A 68 -4.24 -15.21 -5.26
CA ARG A 68 -3.53 -16.11 -6.20
C ARG A 68 -3.23 -15.42 -7.52
N ASN A 69 -3.95 -14.34 -7.81
CA ASN A 69 -3.77 -13.57 -9.03
C ASN A 69 -2.66 -12.54 -8.85
N LYS A 70 -1.94 -12.26 -9.93
CA LYS A 70 -0.97 -11.17 -9.98
C LYS A 70 -1.69 -9.83 -9.84
N VAL A 71 -1.04 -8.88 -9.17
CA VAL A 71 -1.55 -7.51 -9.04
C VAL A 71 -1.37 -6.75 -10.35
N GLY A 72 -2.47 -6.15 -10.83
CA GLY A 72 -2.55 -5.35 -12.04
C GLY A 72 -2.48 -3.85 -11.77
N ILE A 73 -2.56 -3.08 -12.87
CA ILE A 73 -2.58 -1.62 -12.84
C ILE A 73 -3.85 -1.09 -12.17
N ASP A 74 -4.96 -1.82 -12.26
CA ASP A 74 -6.25 -1.50 -11.64
C ASP A 74 -6.14 -1.25 -10.14
N VAL A 75 -5.38 -2.09 -9.42
CA VAL A 75 -5.14 -1.94 -7.98
C VAL A 75 -4.33 -0.68 -7.68
N TYR A 76 -3.34 -0.37 -8.53
CA TYR A 76 -2.54 0.83 -8.38
C TYR A 76 -3.36 2.09 -8.61
N GLU A 77 -4.15 2.13 -9.68
CA GLU A 77 -4.97 3.29 -10.02
C GLU A 77 -6.06 3.56 -8.99
N ASP A 78 -6.65 2.50 -8.41
CA ASP A 78 -7.55 2.66 -7.28
C ASP A 78 -6.83 3.22 -6.04
N LEU A 79 -5.63 2.75 -5.72
CA LEU A 79 -4.84 3.30 -4.62
C LEU A 79 -4.48 4.78 -4.83
N VAL A 80 -4.13 5.18 -6.05
CA VAL A 80 -3.88 6.59 -6.40
C VAL A 80 -5.14 7.43 -6.21
N ARG A 81 -6.30 6.93 -6.64
CA ARG A 81 -7.60 7.59 -6.44
C ARG A 81 -7.89 7.78 -4.94
N LYS A 82 -7.72 6.73 -4.13
CA LYS A 82 -7.93 6.77 -2.67
C LYS A 82 -6.96 7.72 -1.97
N ALA A 83 -5.70 7.75 -2.38
CA ALA A 83 -4.73 8.72 -1.87
C ALA A 83 -5.20 10.17 -2.05
N GLY A 84 -5.86 10.48 -3.18
CA GLY A 84 -6.46 11.79 -3.45
C GLY A 84 -7.56 12.21 -2.47
N LEU A 85 -8.16 11.27 -1.74
CA LEU A 85 -9.19 11.54 -0.72
C LEU A 85 -8.60 11.87 0.65
N VAL A 86 -7.34 11.48 0.90
CA VAL A 86 -6.66 11.77 2.16
C VAL A 86 -6.34 13.26 2.22
N THR A 87 -6.80 13.95 3.26
CA THR A 87 -6.70 15.43 3.35
C THR A 87 -5.40 15.91 4.02
N TRP A 88 -4.64 15.01 4.65
CA TRP A 88 -3.38 15.35 5.31
C TRP A 88 -2.42 16.06 4.36
N ARG A 89 -2.10 17.34 4.61
CA ARG A 89 -1.22 18.17 3.76
C ARG A 89 -1.56 18.12 2.26
N ALA A 90 -2.83 17.98 1.92
CA ALA A 90 -3.28 17.95 0.53
C ALA A 90 -2.79 19.20 -0.25
N GLY A 91 -2.37 18.98 -1.49
CA GLY A 91 -1.85 20.04 -2.37
C GLY A 91 -0.37 20.38 -2.20
N VAL A 92 0.27 20.01 -1.09
CA VAL A 92 1.70 20.31 -0.83
C VAL A 92 2.54 19.10 -0.47
N ARG A 93 1.93 17.98 -0.06
CA ARG A 93 2.65 16.74 0.22
C ARG A 93 3.18 16.07 -1.05
N ARG A 94 4.17 15.20 -0.88
CA ARG A 94 4.65 14.30 -1.94
C ARG A 94 4.04 12.92 -1.75
N ASP A 95 3.32 12.44 -2.75
CA ASP A 95 2.71 11.11 -2.71
C ASP A 95 3.69 10.07 -3.25
N ARG A 96 3.82 8.97 -2.51
CA ARG A 96 4.62 7.79 -2.85
C ARG A 96 3.76 6.55 -2.66
N PHE A 97 4.05 5.51 -3.44
CA PHE A 97 3.20 4.33 -3.50
C PHE A 97 4.00 3.05 -3.31
N ILE A 98 3.38 2.09 -2.62
CA ILE A 98 3.91 0.75 -2.42
C ILE A 98 2.79 -0.28 -2.59
N LEU A 99 3.05 -1.34 -3.36
CA LEU A 99 2.13 -2.46 -3.50
C LEU A 99 2.78 -3.72 -2.98
N PHE A 100 2.04 -4.50 -2.22
CA PHE A 100 2.43 -5.82 -1.76
C PHE A 100 1.59 -6.89 -2.44
N SER A 101 2.24 -7.92 -2.97
CA SER A 101 1.55 -9.03 -3.63
C SER A 101 2.12 -10.38 -3.22
N ARG A 102 1.25 -11.26 -2.71
CA ARG A 102 1.63 -12.67 -2.48
C ARG A 102 2.08 -13.36 -3.76
N SER A 103 1.41 -13.08 -4.87
CA SER A 103 1.59 -13.80 -6.14
C SER A 103 2.34 -12.98 -7.20
N GLY A 104 2.92 -11.85 -6.82
CA GLY A 104 3.67 -10.95 -7.68
C GLY A 104 2.78 -10.05 -8.55
N PHE A 105 3.38 -9.46 -9.57
CA PHE A 105 2.80 -8.38 -10.37
C PHE A 105 2.72 -8.77 -11.85
N THR A 106 1.74 -8.19 -12.54
CA THR A 106 1.68 -8.27 -14.01
C THR A 106 2.87 -7.53 -14.64
N GLU A 107 3.20 -7.86 -15.88
CA GLU A 107 4.26 -7.15 -16.62
C GLU A 107 3.90 -5.68 -16.82
N ALA A 108 2.63 -5.40 -17.13
CA ALA A 108 2.10 -4.05 -17.25
C ALA A 108 2.27 -3.26 -15.94
N MET A 109 1.97 -3.86 -14.78
CA MET A 109 2.19 -3.20 -13.49
C MET A 109 3.67 -3.01 -13.19
N THR A 110 4.53 -3.98 -13.52
CA THR A 110 5.99 -3.83 -13.36
C THR A 110 6.53 -2.67 -14.19
N ALA A 111 6.10 -2.56 -15.45
CA ALA A 111 6.48 -1.45 -16.32
C ALA A 111 5.97 -0.11 -15.79
N ARG A 112 4.72 -0.06 -15.34
CA ARG A 112 4.11 1.15 -14.73
C ARG A 112 4.84 1.57 -13.46
N ALA A 113 5.24 0.61 -12.62
CA ALA A 113 5.96 0.90 -11.38
C ALA A 113 7.34 1.52 -11.62
N LEU A 114 8.05 1.10 -12.69
CA LEU A 114 9.31 1.71 -13.08
C LEU A 114 9.13 3.17 -13.56
N GLN A 115 8.04 3.45 -14.26
CA GLN A 115 7.72 4.80 -14.74
C GLN A 115 7.37 5.75 -13.60
N ASP A 116 6.52 5.28 -12.67
CA ASP A 116 5.93 6.13 -11.63
C ASP A 116 6.70 6.07 -10.30
N GLY A 117 7.74 5.25 -10.21
CA GLY A 117 8.55 5.07 -9.00
C GLY A 117 7.81 4.35 -7.87
N VAL A 118 6.92 3.42 -8.21
CA VAL A 118 6.15 2.60 -7.25
C VAL A 118 7.02 1.48 -6.70
N LEU A 119 7.00 1.29 -5.39
CA LEU A 119 7.66 0.14 -4.78
C LEU A 119 6.80 -1.11 -4.92
N LEU A 120 7.35 -2.15 -5.53
CA LEU A 120 6.73 -3.47 -5.60
C LEU A 120 7.38 -4.42 -4.60
N LYS A 121 6.57 -5.14 -3.81
CA LYS A 121 6.99 -6.05 -2.73
C LYS A 121 6.21 -7.34 -2.70
#